data_AF-A0A1H0EBZ6-F1
#
_entry.id   AF-A0A1H0EBZ6-F1
#
_cell.length_a   1.000
_cell.length_b   1.000
_cell.length_c   1.000
_cell.angle_alpha   90.00
_cell.angle_beta   90.00
_cell.angle_gamma   90.00
#
_symmetry.space_group_name_H-M   'P 1'
#
loop_
_entity.id
_entity.type
_entity.pdbx_description
1 polymer ?
#
loop_
_entity_poly.entity_id
_entity_poly.type
_entity_poly.pdbx_seq_one_letter_code
_entity_poly.pdbx_strand_id
1 'polypeptide(L)' 'MREPDFGSVPAGAGEYAIELDIYPRDPEYIPEWLAERAAAYEKRKARNARRREARRRKREQERGQ' A
#
# COMPACT_ATOMS: atom_id res chain seq x y z
N MET A 1 18.92 18.05 27.82
CA MET A 1 17.80 17.16 27.46
C MET A 1 17.96 16.83 25.99
N ARG A 2 18.22 15.57 25.62
CA ARG A 2 18.36 15.19 24.20
C ARG A 2 16.95 15.07 23.63
N GLU A 3 16.66 15.76 22.53
CA GLU A 3 15.36 15.66 21.87
C GLU A 3 15.12 14.22 21.43
N PRO A 4 13.89 13.69 21.57
CA PRO A 4 13.55 12.38 21.06
C PRO A 4 13.73 12.39 19.54
N ASP A 5 14.70 11.60 19.07
CA ASP A 5 14.90 11.34 17.65
C ASP A 5 13.82 10.36 17.20
N PHE A 6 12.75 10.88 16.62
CA PHE A 6 11.66 10.05 16.09
C PHE A 6 12.05 9.29 14.82
N GLY A 7 13.27 9.49 14.30
CA GLY A 7 13.71 8.91 13.06
C GLY A 7 12.88 9.41 11.89
N SER A 8 13.50 10.06 10.91
CA SER A 8 12.87 10.21 9.59
C SER A 8 12.89 8.86 8.87
N VAL A 9 12.29 7.83 9.46
CA VAL A 9 11.90 6.64 8.71
C VAL A 9 10.80 7.17 7.79
N PRO A 10 11.04 7.27 6.47
CA PRO A 10 10.00 7.74 5.58
C PRO A 10 8.91 6.69 5.67
N ALA A 11 7.83 7.03 6.39
CA ALA A 11 6.66 6.18 6.45
C ALA A 11 6.31 5.86 5.00
N GLY A 12 6.46 4.59 4.65
CA GLY A 12 6.37 4.15 3.27
C GLY A 12 5.01 4.60 2.75
N ALA A 13 4.91 4.99 1.48
CA ALA A 13 3.63 5.46 0.92
C ALA A 13 2.45 4.48 1.11
N GLY A 14 2.72 3.22 1.49
CA GLY A 14 1.71 2.24 1.87
C GLY A 14 1.33 2.18 3.34
N GLU A 15 2.15 2.64 4.30
CA GLU A 15 1.82 2.53 5.72
C GLU A 15 0.53 3.29 6.06
N TYR A 16 0.40 4.54 5.59
CA TYR A 16 -0.82 5.31 5.81
C TYR A 16 -2.05 4.77 5.06
N ALA A 17 -1.85 4.17 3.88
CA ALA A 17 -2.95 3.57 3.14
C ALA A 17 -3.45 2.28 3.82
N ILE A 18 -2.54 1.52 4.45
CA ILE A 18 -2.88 0.35 5.27
C ILE A 18 -3.63 0.80 6.52
N GLU A 19 -3.19 1.88 7.18
CA GLU A 19 -3.90 2.43 8.33
C GLU A 19 -5.34 2.84 7.99
N LEU A 20 -5.57 3.47 6.83
CA LEU A 20 -6.93 3.84 6.39
C LEU A 20 -7.81 2.62 6.06
N ASP A 21 -7.24 1.50 5.64
CA ASP A 21 -7.96 0.23 5.39
C ASP A 21 -8.40 -0.43 6.72
N ILE A 22 -7.55 -0.34 7.75
CA ILE A 22 -7.82 -0.89 9.08
C ILE A 22 -8.74 0.05 9.88
N TYR A 23 -8.50 1.35 9.78
CA TYR A 23 -9.19 2.42 10.50
C TYR A 23 -9.72 3.46 9.51
N PRO A 24 -10.89 3.20 8.89
CA PRO A 24 -11.48 4.13 7.93
C PRO A 24 -11.81 5.45 8.62
N ARG A 25 -11.43 6.55 7.97
CA ARG A 25 -11.72 7.92 8.40
C ARG A 25 -12.76 8.56 7.47
N ASP A 26 -13.48 9.54 7.99
CA ASP A 26 -14.34 10.36 7.15
C ASP A 26 -13.49 11.09 6.09
N PRO A 27 -13.89 11.10 4.82
CA PRO A 27 -13.20 11.83 3.76
C PRO A 27 -12.92 13.30 4.08
N GLU A 28 -13.79 13.97 4.86
CA GLU A 28 -13.59 15.38 5.25
C GLU A 28 -12.34 15.57 6.15
N TYR A 29 -11.94 14.52 6.88
CA TYR A 29 -10.78 14.54 7.77
C TYR A 29 -9.51 13.92 7.15
N ILE A 30 -9.54 13.60 5.86
CA ILE A 30 -8.36 13.10 5.13
C ILE A 30 -7.71 14.27 4.39
N PRO A 31 -6.48 14.68 4.75
CA PRO A 31 -5.79 15.72 4.01
C PRO A 31 -5.41 15.24 2.60
N GLU A 32 -5.40 16.16 1.64
CA GLU A 32 -5.18 15.85 0.20
C GLU A 32 -3.92 15.00 -0.04
N TRP A 33 -2.79 15.37 0.58
CA TRP A 33 -1.54 14.62 0.43
C TRP A 33 -1.64 13.15 0.87
N LEU A 34 -2.54 12.84 1.81
CA LEU A 34 -2.80 11.48 2.26
C LEU A 34 -3.74 10.75 1.29
N ALA A 35 -4.78 11.42 0.80
CA ALA A 35 -5.67 10.89 -0.23
C ALA A 35 -4.89 10.49 -1.50
N GLU A 36 -3.99 11.37 -1.97
CA GLU A 36 -3.11 11.09 -3.12
C GLU A 36 -2.22 9.86 -2.90
N ARG A 37 -1.61 9.73 -1.71
CA ARG A 37 -0.78 8.58 -1.34
C ARG A 37 -1.59 7.29 -1.25
N ALA A 38 -2.79 7.33 -0.67
CA ALA A 38 -3.70 6.20 -0.60
C ALA A 38 -4.09 5.72 -2.00
N ALA A 39 -4.45 6.64 -2.90
CA ALA A 39 -4.74 6.32 -4.29
C ALA A 39 -3.53 5.71 -5.02
N ALA A 40 -2.32 6.24 -4.80
CA ALA A 40 -1.09 5.68 -5.36
C ALA A 40 -0.81 4.26 -4.84
N TYR A 41 -1.08 4.00 -3.56
CA TYR A 41 -0.95 2.67 -2.96
C TYR A 41 -1.93 1.66 -3.57
N GLU A 42 -3.20 2.03 -3.77
CA GLU A 42 -4.20 1.16 -4.39
C GLU A 42 -3.81 0.78 -5.83
N LYS A 43 -3.28 1.73 -6.62
CA LYS A 43 -2.70 1.43 -7.94
C LYS A 43 -1.55 0.42 -7.86
N ARG A 44 -0.67 0.56 -6.86
CA ARG A 44 0.44 -0.37 -6.60
C ARG A 44 -0.06 -1.76 -6.20
N LYS A 45 -1.07 -1.83 -5.33
CA LYS A 45 -1.73 -3.06 -4.85
C LYS A 45 -2.36 -3.82 -6.02
N ALA A 46 -3.12 -3.14 -6.88
CA ALA A 46 -3.71 -3.72 -8.09
C ALA A 46 -2.63 -4.27 -9.05
N ARG A 47 -1.55 -3.50 -9.30
CA ARG A 47 -0.43 -3.97 -10.13
C ARG A 47 0.22 -5.23 -9.55
N ASN A 48 0.45 -5.26 -8.25
CA ASN A 48 1.02 -6.43 -7.57
C ASN A 48 0.09 -7.63 -7.61
N ALA A 49 -1.24 -7.44 -7.49
CA ALA A 49 -2.23 -8.50 -7.63
C ALA A 49 -2.17 -9.15 -9.03
N ARG A 50 -2.15 -8.33 -10.09
CA ARG A 50 -2.00 -8.82 -11.48
C ARG A 50 -0.72 -9.64 -11.67
N ARG A 51 0.41 -9.16 -11.12
CA ARG A 51 1.68 -9.91 -11.16
C ARG A 51 1.59 -11.25 -10.42
N ARG A 52 0.88 -11.31 -9.28
CA ARG A 52 0.68 -12.55 -8.52
C ARG A 52 -0.18 -13.54 -9.31
N GLU A 53 -1.24 -13.07 -9.95
CA GLU A 53 -2.10 -13.90 -10.78
C GLU A 53 -1.37 -14.44 -12.02
N ALA A 54 -0.63 -13.60 -12.74
CA ALA A 54 0.20 -14.04 -13.86
C ALA A 54 1.20 -15.13 -13.45
N ARG A 55 1.82 -14.99 -12.27
CA ARG A 55 2.71 -16.02 -11.70
C ARG A 55 1.97 -17.29 -11.31
N ARG A 56 0.72 -17.20 -10.82
CA ARG A 56 -0.11 -18.39 -10.56
C ARG A 56 -0.43 -19.13 -11.86
N ARG A 57 -0.93 -18.42 -12.87
CA ARG A 57 -1.22 -18.99 -14.20
C ARG A 57 0.00 -19.66 -14.83
N LYS A 58 1.18 -19.03 -14.76
CA LYS A 58 2.44 -19.63 -15.26
C LYS A 58 2.75 -20.96 -14.56
N ARG A 59 2.65 -20.99 -13.23
CA ARG A 59 2.91 -22.21 -12.44
C ARG A 59 1.88 -23.31 -12.70
N GLU A 60 0.62 -22.96 -12.97
CA GLU A 60 -0.42 -23.93 -13.33
C GLU A 60 -0.13 -24.54 -14.71
N GLN A 61 0.29 -23.73 -15.68
CA GLN A 61 0.73 -24.21 -17.00
C GLN A 61 1.98 -25.11 -16.94
N GLU A 62 2.91 -24.82 -16.03
CA GLU A 62 4.12 -25.63 -15.80
C GLU A 62 3.82 -26.93 -15.04
N ARG A 63 2.74 -27.00 -14.25
CA ARG A 63 2.33 -28.21 -13.51
C ARG A 63 1.43 -29.15 -14.32
N GLY A 64 0.77 -28.63 -15.35
CA GLY A 64 -0.12 -29.39 -16.23
C GLY A 64 0.53 -29.90 -17.52
N GLN A 65 1.81 -29.60 -17.74
CA GLN A 65 2.68 -30.17 -18.78
C GLN A 65 3.60 -31.21 -18.14
#